data_AF-A0A8H7SHJ2-F1
#
_entry.id   AF-A0A8H7SHJ2-F1
#
_cell.length_a   1.000
_cell.length_b   1.000
_cell.length_c   1.000
_cell.angle_alpha   90.00
_cell.angle_beta   90.00
_cell.angle_gamma   90.00
#
_symmetry.space_group_name_H-M   'P 1'
#
loop_
_entity.id
_entity.type
_entity.pdbx_description
1 polymer ?
#
loop_
_entity_poly.entity_id
_entity_poly.type
_entity_poly.pdbx_seq_one_letter_code
_entity_poly.pdbx_strand_id
1 'polypeptide(L)'
;MVYIPSFPFFLITLIDLCSFLSSCNKMVILCVIDYAGLSNDPKDVKTFLKINPNIKEIVIDHGDSIEVLDRYALLHKDIISKFKSRIGPIKRSSI
;
A
#
# COMPACT_ATOMS: atom_id res chain seq x y z
N MET A 1 -6.06 -3.68 17.27
CA MET A 1 -5.26 -2.52 16.85
C MET A 1 -3.81 -2.87 17.12
N VAL A 2 -3.09 -3.37 16.11
CA VAL A 2 -1.68 -3.79 16.30
C VAL A 2 -0.84 -2.54 16.13
N TYR A 3 -0.42 -1.98 17.25
CA TYR A 3 0.55 -0.90 17.30
C TYR A 3 1.94 -1.54 17.16
N ILE A 4 2.61 -1.33 16.03
CA ILE A 4 4.00 -1.71 15.86
C ILE A 4 4.84 -0.52 16.36
N PRO A 5 5.66 -0.72 17.41
CA PRO A 5 6.40 0.38 18.03
C PRO A 5 7.49 0.90 17.09
N SER A 6 7.72 2.20 17.26
CA SER A 6 8.66 3.09 16.58
C SER A 6 10.01 2.45 16.22
N PHE A 7 10.35 2.50 14.92
CA PHE A 7 11.69 2.43 14.29
C PHE A 7 12.58 1.22 14.64
N PRO A 8 13.02 0.44 13.62
CA PRO A 8 13.65 0.96 12.41
C PRO A 8 12.78 0.76 11.17
N PHE A 9 12.76 1.80 10.34
CA PHE A 9 11.98 1.92 9.12
C PHE A 9 12.58 1.14 7.93
N PHE A 10 13.24 0.01 8.18
CA PHE A 10 14.01 -0.70 7.16
C PHE A 10 13.76 -2.21 7.25
N LEU A 11 13.14 -2.76 6.20
CA LEU A 11 12.85 -4.17 5.91
C LEU A 11 11.90 -4.90 6.90
N ILE A 12 10.59 -4.66 6.75
CA ILE A 12 9.72 -5.83 6.56
C ILE A 12 9.74 -6.05 5.06
N THR A 13 10.36 -7.14 4.59
CA THR A 13 10.31 -7.44 3.16
C THR A 13 8.85 -7.70 2.78
N LEU A 14 8.45 -7.41 1.53
CA LEU A 14 7.11 -7.77 1.05
C LEU A 14 6.80 -9.26 1.27
N ILE A 15 7.83 -10.10 1.36
CA ILE A 15 7.74 -11.54 1.65
C ILE A 15 7.28 -11.80 3.08
N ASP A 16 7.85 -11.09 4.06
CA ASP A 16 7.45 -11.20 5.47
C ASP A 16 6.01 -10.71 5.68
N LEU A 17 5.65 -9.61 5.00
CA LEU A 17 4.27 -9.10 4.99
C LEU A 17 3.29 -10.12 4.39
N CYS A 18 3.62 -10.70 3.23
CA CYS A 18 2.80 -11.73 2.59
C CYS A 18 2.67 -12.99 3.45
N SER A 19 3.76 -13.41 4.12
CA SER A 19 3.75 -14.58 5.02
C SER A 19 2.88 -14.32 6.25
N PHE A 20 2.94 -13.12 6.80
CA PHE A 20 2.07 -12.69 7.89
C PHE A 20 0.60 -12.66 7.46
N LEU A 21 0.29 -12.05 6.31
CA LEU A 21 -1.07 -11.99 5.79
C LEU A 21 -1.63 -13.37 5.46
N SER A 22 -0.81 -14.28 4.95
CA SER A 22 -1.21 -15.66 4.66
C SER A 22 -1.52 -16.45 5.93
N SER A 23 -0.80 -16.17 7.02
CA SER A 23 -0.97 -16.86 8.32
C SER A 23 -2.02 -16.19 9.21
N CYS A 24 -2.39 -14.94 8.91
CA CYS A 24 -3.30 -14.14 9.73
C CYS A 24 -4.75 -14.30 9.30
N ASN A 25 -5.56 -14.93 10.16
CA ASN A 25 -7.00 -15.10 9.94
C ASN A 25 -7.85 -13.91 10.45
N LYS A 26 -7.20 -12.81 10.85
CA LYS A 26 -7.86 -11.60 11.36
C LYS A 26 -7.89 -10.52 10.29
N MET A 27 -8.87 -9.63 10.35
CA MET A 27 -8.88 -8.45 9.50
C MET A 27 -7.72 -7.50 9.85
N VAL A 28 -6.98 -7.08 8.84
CA VAL A 28 -5.80 -6.21 8.96
C VAL A 28 -6.06 -4.89 8.24
N ILE A 29 -5.58 -3.79 8.83
CA ILE A 29 -5.50 -2.48 8.18
C ILE A 29 -4.03 -2.28 7.79
N LEU A 30 -3.79 -1.98 6.52
CA LEU A 30 -2.45 -1.80 5.98
C LEU A 30 -2.10 -0.32 5.93
N CYS A 31 -0.98 0.10 6.53
CA CYS A 31 -0.49 1.47 6.42
C CYS A 31 0.63 1.55 5.37
N VAL A 32 0.54 2.50 4.44
CA VAL A 32 1.51 2.71 3.35
C VAL A 32 1.94 4.17 3.37
N ILE A 33 3.25 4.43 3.28
CA ILE A 33 3.76 5.80 3.17
C ILE A 33 3.82 6.21 1.70
N ASP A 34 3.18 7.34 1.37
CA ASP A 34 3.23 8.00 0.06
C ASP A 34 3.04 7.10 -1.16
N TYR A 35 2.17 6.09 -1.05
CA TYR A 35 1.93 5.05 -2.08
C TYR A 35 3.17 4.20 -2.47
N ALA A 36 4.37 4.59 -2.07
CA ALA A 36 5.64 3.99 -2.48
C ALA A 36 5.95 2.67 -1.75
N GLY A 37 5.27 2.39 -0.64
CA GLY A 37 5.51 1.20 0.20
C GLY A 37 4.87 -0.09 -0.29
N LEU A 38 4.04 -0.08 -1.34
CA LEU A 38 3.28 -1.25 -1.80
C LEU A 38 3.67 -1.72 -3.21
N SER A 39 3.18 -1.02 -4.24
CA SER A 39 3.57 -1.20 -5.64
C SER A 39 3.19 0.05 -6.42
N ASN A 40 4.00 0.39 -7.43
CA ASN A 40 3.72 1.50 -8.35
C ASN A 40 2.75 1.11 -9.47
N ASP A 41 2.50 -0.19 -9.65
CA ASP A 41 1.60 -0.71 -10.66
C ASP A 41 0.21 -0.98 -10.07
N PRO A 42 -0.84 -0.28 -10.52
CA PRO A 42 -2.19 -0.42 -9.94
C PRO A 42 -2.76 -1.83 -10.11
N LYS A 43 -2.32 -2.57 -11.14
CA LYS A 43 -2.73 -3.96 -11.37
C LYS A 43 -2.16 -4.91 -10.31
N ASP A 44 -0.94 -4.66 -9.85
CA ASP A 44 -0.29 -5.48 -8.84
C ASP A 44 -0.94 -5.26 -7.49
N VAL A 45 -1.25 -4.00 -7.16
CA VAL A 45 -2.03 -3.66 -5.95
C VAL A 45 -3.40 -4.34 -5.96
N LYS A 46 -4.07 -4.38 -7.12
CA LYS A 46 -5.37 -5.05 -7.26
C LYS A 46 -5.24 -6.56 -7.04
N THR A 47 -4.19 -7.16 -7.58
CA THR A 47 -3.92 -8.59 -7.47
C THR A 47 -3.57 -8.95 -6.02
N PHE A 48 -2.76 -8.13 -5.36
CA PHE A 48 -2.41 -8.25 -3.96
C PHE A 48 -3.63 -8.23 -3.03
N LEU A 49 -4.55 -7.29 -3.25
CA LEU A 49 -5.81 -7.19 -2.50
C LEU A 49 -6.74 -8.40 -2.73
N LYS A 50 -6.73 -8.97 -3.95
CA LYS A 50 -7.49 -10.19 -4.25
C LYS A 50 -6.92 -11.42 -3.56
N ILE A 51 -5.59 -11.56 -3.51
CA ILE A 51 -4.91 -12.67 -2.84
C ILE A 51 -5.12 -12.62 -1.32
N ASN A 52 -5.21 -11.41 -0.75
CA ASN A 52 -5.31 -11.20 0.69
C ASN A 52 -6.71 -10.66 1.07
N PRO A 53 -7.72 -11.54 1.25
CA PRO A 53 -9.08 -11.13 1.62
C PRO A 53 -9.21 -10.51 3.02
N ASN A 54 -8.21 -10.73 3.88
CA ASN A 54 -8.13 -10.21 5.23
C ASN A 54 -7.79 -8.71 5.31
N ILE A 55 -7.32 -8.07 4.22
CA ILE A 55 -7.09 -6.63 4.20
C ILE A 55 -8.44 -5.91 4.11
N LYS A 56 -8.76 -5.14 5.16
CA LYS A 56 -10.00 -4.36 5.27
C LYS A 56 -9.88 -3.00 4.59
N GLU A 57 -8.85 -2.25 4.95
CA GLU A 57 -8.61 -0.88 4.50
C GLU A 57 -7.10 -0.66 4.31
N ILE A 58 -6.74 0.23 3.39
CA ILE A 58 -5.39 0.74 3.23
C ILE A 58 -5.39 2.20 3.69
N VAL A 59 -4.56 2.50 4.68
CA VAL A 59 -4.28 3.86 5.14
C VAL A 59 -3.01 4.33 4.47
N ILE A 60 -3.06 5.53 3.91
CA ILE A 60 -1.93 6.15 3.24
C ILE A 60 -1.52 7.35 4.07
N ASP A 61 -0.28 7.32 4.53
CA ASP A 61 0.33 8.41 5.27
C ASP A 61 1.13 9.27 4.28
N HIS A 62 0.72 10.52 4.13
CA HIS A 62 1.39 11.55 3.34
C HIS A 62 2.35 12.42 4.18
N GLY A 63 2.56 12.06 5.45
CA GLY A 63 3.27 12.88 6.43
C GLY A 63 2.39 14.00 6.99
N ASP A 64 1.80 14.82 6.11
CA ASP A 64 0.95 15.95 6.49
C ASP A 64 -0.54 15.59 6.57
N SER A 65 -0.95 14.49 5.92
CA SER A 65 -2.34 14.05 5.87
C SER A 65 -2.44 12.53 5.80
N ILE A 66 -3.58 12.01 6.25
CA ILE A 66 -3.87 10.58 6.25
C ILE A 66 -5.07 10.34 5.32
N GLU A 67 -4.88 9.53 4.28
CA GLU A 67 -5.95 9.10 3.39
C GLU A 67 -6.34 7.64 3.71
N VAL A 68 -7.63 7.38 3.91
CA VAL A 68 -8.12 6.01 4.16
C VAL A 68 -8.88 5.51 2.94
N LEU A 69 -8.39 4.41 2.38
CA LEU A 69 -8.95 3.75 1.22
C LEU A 69 -9.57 2.41 1.59
N ASP A 70 -10.88 2.32 1.44
CA ASP A 70 -11.61 1.08 1.66
C ASP A 70 -11.33 0.05 0.56
N ARG A 71 -11.32 -1.24 0.92
CA ARG A 71 -11.07 -2.35 0.00
C ARG A 71 -12.06 -2.36 -1.17
N TYR A 72 -13.35 -2.12 -0.89
CA TYR A 72 -14.37 -2.11 -1.94
C TYR A 72 -14.09 -1.00 -2.96
N ALA A 73 -13.71 0.18 -2.47
CA ALA A 73 -13.33 1.31 -3.29
C ALA A 73 -12.09 1.01 -4.16
N LEU A 74 -11.10 0.32 -3.61
CA LEU A 74 -9.88 -0.09 -4.33
C LEU A 74 -10.13 -1.16 -5.41
N LEU A 75 -11.09 -2.07 -5.19
CA LEU A 75 -11.38 -3.15 -6.14
C LEU A 75 -12.32 -2.72 -7.28
N HIS A 76 -13.29 -1.85 -6.99
CA HIS A 76 -14.38 -1.52 -7.91
C HIS A 76 -14.32 -0.09 -8.48
N LYS A 77 -13.65 0.86 -7.80
CA LYS A 77 -13.50 2.23 -8.32
C LYS A 77 -12.13 2.42 -8.94
N ASP A 78 -11.98 3.47 -9.73
CA ASP A 78 -10.73 3.83 -10.40
C ASP A 78 -9.71 4.54 -9.47
N ILE A 79 -9.92 4.44 -8.16
CA ILE A 79 -9.05 5.04 -7.12
C ILE A 79 -7.67 4.38 -7.10
N ILE A 80 -7.59 3.13 -7.57
CA ILE A 80 -6.34 2.39 -7.65
C ILE A 80 -5.30 3.06 -8.56
N SER A 81 -5.74 3.89 -9.51
CA SER A 81 -4.87 4.69 -10.37
C SER A 81 -3.93 5.61 -9.59
N LYS A 82 -4.29 6.01 -8.36
CA LYS A 82 -3.44 6.82 -7.47
C LYS A 82 -2.13 6.13 -7.08
N PHE A 83 -2.10 4.80 -7.08
CA PHE A 83 -0.88 4.03 -6.80
C PHE A 83 0.18 4.16 -7.91
N LYS A 84 -0.19 4.70 -9.07
CA LYS A 84 0.77 5.09 -10.12
C LYS A 84 1.44 6.42 -9.75
N SER A 85 2.22 6.42 -8.69
CA SER A 85 2.84 7.64 -8.13
C SER A 85 4.12 8.06 -8.87
N ARG A 86 4.82 7.13 -9.53
CA ARG A 86 6.00 7.46 -10.34
C ARG A 86 5.58 7.95 -11.72
N ILE A 87 5.66 9.25 -11.89
CA ILE A 87 5.83 9.88 -13.20
C ILE A 87 7.27 9.60 -13.62
N GLY A 88 7.49 9.16 -14.86
CA GLY A 88 8.83 8.81 -15.36
C GLY A 88 9.85 9.93 -15.15
N PRO A 89 11.16 9.64 -15.32
CA PRO A 89 12.20 10.64 -15.12
C PRO A 89 11.89 11.91 -15.90
N ILE A 90 11.55 12.98 -15.19
CA ILE A 90 11.32 14.29 -15.79
C ILE A 90 12.70 14.79 -16.24
N LYS A 91 12.87 15.04 -17.54
CA LYS A 91 14.12 15.61 -18.08
C LYS A 91 14.34 16.98 -17.44
N ARG A 92 15.19 17.05 -16.41
CA ARG A 92 15.43 18.28 -15.63
C ARG A 92 16.47 19.20 -16.27
N SER A 93 17.13 18.75 -17.33
CA SER A 93 18.10 19.52 -18.09
C SER A 93 17.61 19.76 -19.52
N SER A 94 17.49 21.03 -19.89
CA SER A 94 17.46 21.46 -21.28
C SER A 94 18.90 21.71 -21.73
N ILE A 95 19.62 20.61 -21.95
CA ILE A 95 20.86 20.56 -22.74
C ILE A 95 20.64 19.49 -23.82
#